data_AF-A0A139RIT7-F1
#
_entry.id   AF-A0A139RIT7-F1
#
_cell.length_a   1.000
_cell.length_b   1.000
_cell.length_c   1.000
_cell.angle_alpha   90.00
_cell.angle_beta   90.00
_cell.angle_gamma   90.00
#
_symmetry.space_group_name_H-M   'P 1'
#
loop_
_entity.id
_entity.type
_entity.pdbx_description
1 polymer ?
#
loop_
_entity_poly.entity_id
_entity_poly.type
_entity_poly.pdbx_seq_one_letter_code
_entity_poly.pdbx_strand_id
1 'polypeptide(L)'
;MPRPRTKEDLMIAAKENYDKLNVLIAKLSDEELNTPLDFSSDEKKKEAHWKRDKNLRDILIHLYEWHQLLLNWVDTNLKGVAKPFIPAPYNWKTYGDMNVEFWKKHQNTSLEYAKEMFHKSHKDILELAERFTNEELFSKDVYKWVGGSVLGSYFVSTTSSHYDWAMKKLKAHQKNCKKK
;
A
#
# COMPACT_ATOMS: atom_id res chain seq x y z
N MET A 1 -16.13 -0.20 -4.86
CA MET A 1 -16.53 -1.60 -4.67
C MET A 1 -16.76 -1.85 -3.19
N PRO A 2 -17.68 -2.76 -2.80
CA PRO A 2 -17.81 -3.17 -1.40
C PRO A 2 -16.47 -3.74 -0.89
N ARG A 3 -16.19 -3.52 0.41
CA ARG A 3 -14.98 -4.06 1.04
C ARG A 3 -15.05 -5.60 1.05
N PRO A 4 -14.01 -6.32 0.61
CA PRO A 4 -13.99 -7.78 0.60
C PRO A 4 -14.38 -8.40 1.95
N ARG A 5 -15.16 -9.49 1.91
CA ARG A 5 -15.60 -10.24 3.10
C ARG A 5 -15.30 -11.73 3.04
N THR A 6 -14.72 -12.20 1.94
CA THR A 6 -14.31 -13.60 1.72
C THR A 6 -12.89 -13.64 1.15
N LYS A 7 -12.23 -14.80 1.24
CA LYS A 7 -10.93 -15.04 0.60
C LYS A 7 -11.01 -14.76 -0.90
N GLU A 8 -12.06 -15.24 -1.56
CA GLU A 8 -12.27 -15.04 -3.00
C GLU A 8 -12.38 -13.55 -3.35
N ASP A 9 -13.23 -12.80 -2.63
CA ASP A 9 -13.36 -11.35 -2.84
C ASP A 9 -12.03 -10.62 -2.63
N LEU A 10 -11.26 -11.03 -1.63
CA LEU A 10 -9.94 -10.44 -1.34
C LEU A 10 -8.99 -10.65 -2.52
N MET A 11 -8.90 -11.89 -3.01
CA MET A 11 -7.99 -12.24 -4.10
C MET A 11 -8.37 -11.53 -5.40
N ILE A 12 -9.68 -11.46 -5.72
CA ILE A 12 -10.19 -10.74 -6.88
C ILE A 12 -9.89 -9.25 -6.74
N ALA A 13 -10.27 -8.64 -5.63
CA ALA A 13 -10.08 -7.19 -5.43
C ALA A 13 -8.59 -6.79 -5.43
N ALA A 14 -7.72 -7.61 -4.85
CA ALA A 14 -6.28 -7.35 -4.83
C ALA A 14 -5.70 -7.38 -6.26
N LYS A 15 -6.04 -8.40 -7.07
CA LYS A 15 -5.59 -8.54 -8.46
C LYS A 15 -6.15 -7.42 -9.35
N GLU A 16 -7.46 -7.20 -9.32
CA GLU A 16 -8.08 -6.18 -10.17
C GLU A 16 -7.57 -4.78 -9.88
N ASN A 17 -7.42 -4.40 -8.61
CA ASN A 17 -6.96 -3.07 -8.26
C ASN A 17 -5.46 -2.89 -8.56
N TYR A 18 -4.68 -3.96 -8.46
CA TYR A 18 -3.29 -3.97 -8.92
C TYR A 18 -3.21 -3.75 -10.44
N ASP A 19 -4.01 -4.48 -11.21
CA ASP A 19 -4.06 -4.33 -12.67
C ASP A 19 -4.52 -2.92 -13.07
N LYS A 20 -5.58 -2.40 -12.44
CA LYS A 20 -6.06 -1.02 -12.66
C LYS A 20 -4.97 0.02 -12.36
N LEU A 21 -4.19 -0.17 -11.29
CA LEU A 21 -3.07 0.70 -10.95
C LEU A 21 -1.96 0.62 -12.00
N ASN A 22 -1.59 -0.58 -12.45
CA ASN A 22 -0.55 -0.76 -13.48
C ASN A 22 -0.96 -0.19 -14.83
N VAL A 23 -2.22 -0.38 -15.24
CA VAL A 23 -2.78 0.25 -16.45
C VAL A 23 -2.75 1.78 -16.33
N LEU A 24 -3.06 2.33 -15.16
CA LEU A 24 -2.96 3.78 -14.94
C LEU A 24 -1.51 4.26 -15.06
N ILE A 25 -0.57 3.56 -14.43
CA ILE A 25 0.87 3.89 -14.47
C ILE A 25 1.42 3.81 -15.89
N ALA A 26 1.07 2.78 -16.65
CA ALA A 26 1.52 2.59 -18.04
C ALA A 26 0.98 3.67 -19.00
N LYS A 27 -0.10 4.37 -18.61
CA LYS A 27 -0.70 5.46 -19.38
C LYS A 27 -0.17 6.85 -19.00
N LEU A 28 0.72 6.95 -18.00
CA LEU A 28 1.34 8.23 -17.67
C LEU A 28 2.24 8.67 -18.82
N SER A 29 2.11 9.92 -19.26
CA SER A 29 3.00 10.49 -20.28
C SER A 29 4.40 10.77 -19.71
N ASP A 30 5.38 10.98 -20.59
CA ASP A 30 6.73 11.39 -20.17
C ASP A 30 6.69 12.72 -19.39
N GLU A 31 5.81 13.65 -19.78
CA GLU A 31 5.60 14.90 -19.04
C GLU A 31 5.04 14.63 -17.64
N GLU A 32 4.02 13.77 -17.51
CA GLU A 32 3.43 13.41 -16.23
C GLU A 32 4.44 12.69 -15.31
N LEU A 33 5.33 11.88 -15.87
CA LEU A 33 6.39 11.17 -15.13
C LEU A 33 7.52 12.11 -14.68
N ASN A 34 7.89 13.09 -15.52
CA ASN A 34 8.97 14.03 -15.23
C ASN A 34 8.50 15.27 -14.44
N THR A 35 7.20 15.49 -14.32
CA THR A 35 6.63 16.54 -13.48
C THR A 35 6.52 16.07 -12.02
N PRO A 36 7.12 16.79 -11.05
CA PRO A 36 6.96 16.47 -9.64
C PRO A 36 5.49 16.51 -9.20
N LEU A 37 5.10 15.58 -8.33
CA LEU A 37 3.83 15.62 -7.63
C LEU A 37 3.85 16.80 -6.65
N ASP A 38 3.10 17.84 -7.00
CA ASP A 38 2.90 19.02 -6.16
C ASP A 38 1.40 19.30 -5.95
N PHE A 39 1.03 19.33 -4.68
CA PHE A 39 -0.33 19.63 -4.21
C PHE A 39 -0.33 20.78 -3.20
N SER A 40 0.76 21.54 -3.13
CA SER A 40 0.94 22.63 -2.16
C SER A 40 -0.10 23.75 -2.28
N SER A 41 -0.69 23.92 -3.47
CA SER A 41 -1.75 24.89 -3.77
C SER A 41 -3.19 24.40 -3.47
N ASP A 42 -3.39 23.14 -3.09
CA ASP A 42 -4.72 22.61 -2.75
C ASP A 42 -4.90 22.51 -1.23
N GLU A 43 -5.53 23.52 -0.63
CA GLU A 43 -5.78 23.60 0.83
C GLU A 43 -6.62 22.45 1.39
N LYS A 44 -7.30 21.68 0.53
CA LYS A 44 -8.07 20.49 0.93
C LYS A 44 -7.18 19.26 1.16
N LYS A 45 -5.92 19.29 0.73
CA LYS A 45 -4.96 18.17 0.76
C LYS A 45 -4.09 18.24 2.03
N LYS A 46 -4.72 18.04 3.19
CA LYS A 46 -4.11 18.26 4.52
C LYS A 46 -3.28 17.07 5.02
N GLU A 47 -3.52 15.87 4.51
CA GLU A 47 -2.82 14.68 4.95
C GLU A 47 -1.33 14.69 4.54
N ALA A 48 -0.45 14.24 5.44
CA ALA A 48 1.01 14.30 5.26
C ALA A 48 1.49 13.63 3.95
N HIS A 49 0.79 12.60 3.48
CA HIS A 49 1.17 11.90 2.26
C HIS A 49 1.10 12.80 1.02
N TRP A 50 0.26 13.85 0.98
CA TRP A 50 0.21 14.79 -0.15
C TRP A 50 1.50 15.59 -0.29
N LYS A 51 2.13 15.95 0.84
CA LYS A 51 3.41 16.66 0.85
C LYS A 51 4.61 15.71 0.69
N ARG A 52 4.52 14.49 1.23
CA ARG A 52 5.64 13.54 1.27
C ARG A 52 6.06 13.03 -0.11
N ASP A 53 5.16 12.36 -0.84
CA ASP A 53 5.55 11.69 -2.10
C ASP A 53 5.65 12.70 -3.25
N LYS A 54 6.78 12.70 -3.95
CA LYS A 54 7.16 13.70 -4.97
C LYS A 54 7.13 13.18 -6.40
N ASN A 55 7.12 11.87 -6.60
CA ASN A 55 7.15 11.23 -7.92
C ASN A 55 6.51 9.83 -7.82
N LEU A 56 6.44 9.13 -8.96
CA LEU A 56 5.90 7.76 -9.01
C LEU A 56 6.69 6.78 -8.12
N ARG A 57 8.02 6.90 -8.04
CA ARG A 57 8.86 6.05 -7.19
C ARG A 57 8.40 6.12 -5.73
N ASP A 58 8.18 7.31 -5.21
CA ASP A 58 7.77 7.49 -3.80
C ASP A 58 6.41 6.81 -3.50
N ILE A 59 5.47 6.83 -4.45
CA ILE A 59 4.19 6.11 -4.32
C ILE A 59 4.43 4.60 -4.30
N LEU A 60 5.22 4.07 -5.23
CA LEU A 60 5.49 2.63 -5.35
C LEU A 60 6.25 2.11 -4.12
N ILE A 61 7.21 2.87 -3.61
CA ILE A 61 7.93 2.55 -2.38
C ILE A 61 6.99 2.51 -1.18
N HIS A 62 6.06 3.46 -1.08
CA HIS A 62 5.09 3.46 0.01
C HIS A 62 4.21 2.19 -0.03
N LEU A 63 3.76 1.77 -1.21
CA LEU A 63 3.02 0.51 -1.36
C LEU A 63 3.89 -0.70 -0.99
N TYR A 64 5.13 -0.75 -1.49
CA TYR A 64 6.09 -1.81 -1.20
C TYR A 64 6.36 -1.96 0.29
N GLU A 65 6.67 -0.88 1.01
CA GLU A 65 6.98 -0.93 2.45
C GLU A 65 5.77 -1.40 3.28
N TRP A 66 4.55 -1.04 2.87
CA TRP A 66 3.34 -1.56 3.50
C TRP A 66 3.08 -3.04 3.21
N HIS A 67 3.46 -3.53 2.02
CA HIS A 67 3.51 -4.98 1.78
C HIS A 67 4.53 -5.64 2.72
N GLN A 68 5.74 -5.07 2.87
CA GLN A 68 6.76 -5.63 3.77
C GLN A 68 6.30 -5.64 5.22
N LEU A 69 5.54 -4.64 5.68
CA LEU A 69 4.92 -4.65 6.99
C LEU A 69 4.01 -5.87 7.17
N LEU A 70 3.10 -6.13 6.22
CA LEU A 70 2.20 -7.28 6.31
C LEU A 70 2.96 -8.60 6.28
N LEU A 71 3.85 -8.79 5.31
CA LEU A 71 4.62 -10.03 5.14
C LEU A 71 5.40 -10.37 6.42
N ASN A 72 6.16 -9.40 6.94
CA ASN A 72 6.96 -9.59 8.15
C ASN A 72 6.09 -9.78 9.39
N TRP A 73 4.98 -9.04 9.51
CA TRP A 73 4.09 -9.12 10.66
C TRP A 73 3.41 -10.49 10.74
N VAL A 74 2.88 -10.99 9.63
CA VAL A 74 2.22 -12.30 9.57
C VAL A 74 3.23 -13.42 9.82
N ASP A 75 4.38 -13.42 9.14
CA ASP A 75 5.42 -14.45 9.35
C ASP A 75 5.90 -14.50 10.80
N THR A 76 6.17 -13.34 11.41
CA THR A 76 6.67 -13.26 12.80
C THR A 76 5.64 -13.81 13.79
N ASN A 77 4.37 -13.43 13.64
CA ASN A 77 3.32 -13.87 14.56
C ASN A 77 2.94 -15.35 14.35
N LEU A 78 3.00 -15.87 13.12
CA LEU A 78 2.81 -17.30 12.86
C LEU A 78 3.91 -18.16 13.50
N LYS A 79 5.12 -17.61 13.68
CA LYS A 79 6.22 -18.24 14.42
C LYS A 79 6.09 -18.11 15.94
N GLY A 80 4.96 -17.59 16.44
CA GLY A 80 4.70 -17.45 17.88
C GLY A 80 5.38 -16.24 18.52
N VAL A 81 5.99 -15.35 17.74
CA VAL A 81 6.60 -14.12 18.26
C VAL A 81 5.60 -12.98 18.14
N ALA A 82 5.05 -12.56 19.28
CA ALA A 82 4.06 -11.50 19.32
C ALA A 82 4.65 -10.16 18.82
N LYS A 83 4.08 -9.63 17.74
CA LYS A 83 4.52 -8.35 17.16
C LYS A 83 3.34 -7.52 16.68
N PRO A 84 3.28 -6.20 16.96
CA PRO A 84 2.25 -5.33 16.40
C PRO A 84 2.46 -5.13 14.89
N PHE A 85 1.38 -4.80 14.17
CA PHE A 85 1.46 -4.50 12.73
C PHE A 85 2.32 -3.27 12.43
N ILE A 86 2.15 -2.21 13.22
CA ILE A 86 3.03 -1.04 13.18
C ILE A 86 4.19 -1.29 14.16
N PRO A 87 5.44 -1.39 13.68
CA PRO A 87 6.59 -1.70 14.51
C PRO A 87 6.97 -0.51 15.40
N ALA A 88 7.51 -0.82 16.59
CA ALA A 88 8.15 0.17 17.46
C ALA A 88 9.31 0.88 16.72
N PRO A 89 9.57 2.17 17.00
CA PRO A 89 8.94 3.02 18.03
C PRO A 89 7.58 3.62 17.62
N TYR A 90 7.03 3.26 16.46
CA TYR A 90 5.81 3.83 15.93
C TYR A 90 4.55 3.10 16.43
N ASN A 91 3.40 3.77 16.27
CA ASN A 91 2.07 3.21 16.52
C ASN A 91 1.06 3.84 15.56
N TRP A 92 -0.23 3.47 15.66
CA TRP A 92 -1.29 4.00 14.78
C TRP A 92 -1.48 5.53 14.83
N LYS A 93 -0.97 6.23 15.86
CA LYS A 93 -0.97 7.70 15.92
C LYS A 93 0.26 8.31 15.26
N THR A 94 1.39 7.60 15.24
CA THR A 94 2.70 8.10 14.78
C THR A 94 3.22 7.41 13.52
N TYR A 95 2.44 6.51 12.89
CA TYR A 95 2.84 5.84 11.66
C TYR A 95 3.06 6.81 10.48
N GLY A 96 2.55 8.04 10.57
CA GLY A 96 2.90 9.13 9.65
C GLY A 96 4.41 9.36 9.59
N ASP A 97 5.08 9.35 10.74
CA ASP A 97 6.54 9.53 10.85
C ASP A 97 7.28 8.30 10.30
N MET A 98 6.77 7.09 10.57
CA MET A 98 7.29 5.87 9.96
C MET A 98 7.27 5.94 8.43
N ASN A 99 6.18 6.46 7.86
CA ASN A 99 6.08 6.62 6.42
C ASN A 99 7.08 7.65 5.87
N VAL A 100 7.47 8.65 6.66
CA VAL A 100 8.55 9.59 6.29
C VAL A 100 9.90 8.86 6.28
N GLU A 101 10.15 7.97 7.24
CA GLU A 101 11.38 7.17 7.25
C GLU A 101 11.45 6.18 6.07
N PHE A 102 10.33 5.55 5.70
CA PHE A 102 10.23 4.77 4.46
C PHE A 102 10.61 5.60 3.24
N TRP A 103 10.08 6.82 3.15
CA TRP A 103 10.43 7.73 2.07
C TRP A 103 11.95 8.05 2.08
N LYS A 104 12.52 8.46 3.22
CA LYS A 104 13.95 8.78 3.34
C LYS A 104 14.85 7.61 2.93
N LYS A 105 14.52 6.40 3.38
CA LYS A 105 15.28 5.16 3.10
C LYS A 105 15.48 4.88 1.60
N HIS A 106 14.54 5.32 0.77
CA HIS A 106 14.48 4.96 -0.65
C HIS A 106 14.80 6.11 -1.61
N GLN A 107 15.39 7.21 -1.15
CA GLN A 107 15.71 8.33 -2.04
C GLN A 107 16.77 7.99 -3.11
N ASN A 108 17.59 6.97 -2.86
CA ASN A 108 18.56 6.44 -3.83
C ASN A 108 18.00 5.28 -4.68
N THR A 109 16.75 4.86 -4.48
CA THR A 109 16.12 3.81 -5.29
C THR A 109 15.69 4.39 -6.64
N SER A 110 16.01 3.71 -7.74
CA SER A 110 15.55 4.12 -9.07
C SER A 110 14.05 3.83 -9.23
N LEU A 111 13.40 4.49 -10.20
CA LEU A 111 12.00 4.18 -10.52
C LEU A 111 11.81 2.74 -11.00
N GLU A 112 12.78 2.22 -11.75
CA GLU A 112 12.79 0.84 -12.24
C GLU A 112 12.81 -0.16 -11.07
N TYR A 113 13.75 -0.02 -10.14
CA TYR A 113 13.80 -0.87 -8.95
C TYR A 113 12.56 -0.73 -8.07
N ALA A 114 12.00 0.48 -7.94
CA ALA A 114 10.75 0.66 -7.20
C ALA A 114 9.57 -0.11 -7.82
N LYS A 115 9.50 -0.19 -9.16
CA LYS A 115 8.50 -1.03 -9.87
C LYS A 115 8.75 -2.51 -9.58
N GLU A 116 9.97 -3.00 -9.73
CA GLU A 116 10.32 -4.39 -9.46
C GLU A 116 9.97 -4.80 -8.02
N MET A 117 10.35 -3.98 -7.03
CA MET A 117 10.05 -4.20 -5.63
C MET A 117 8.53 -4.25 -5.38
N PHE A 118 7.77 -3.33 -5.97
CA PHE A 118 6.31 -3.32 -5.88
C PHE A 118 5.68 -4.58 -6.50
N HIS A 119 6.06 -4.94 -7.72
CA HIS A 119 5.52 -6.11 -8.43
C HIS A 119 5.84 -7.42 -7.69
N LYS A 120 7.09 -7.58 -7.25
CA LYS A 120 7.50 -8.75 -6.48
C LYS A 120 6.71 -8.85 -5.18
N SER A 121 6.64 -7.76 -4.42
CA SER A 121 5.95 -7.76 -3.13
C SER A 121 4.44 -7.96 -3.26
N HIS A 122 3.79 -7.47 -4.33
CA HIS A 122 2.39 -7.80 -4.60
C HIS A 122 2.19 -9.31 -4.79
N LYS A 123 3.05 -9.96 -5.57
CA LYS A 123 3.02 -11.41 -5.77
C LYS A 123 3.21 -12.14 -4.44
N ASP A 124 4.20 -11.74 -3.64
CA ASP A 124 4.47 -12.33 -2.32
C ASP A 124 3.24 -12.22 -1.39
N ILE A 125 2.49 -11.10 -1.45
CA ILE A 125 1.25 -10.90 -0.68
C ILE A 125 0.15 -11.86 -1.12
N LEU A 126 -0.04 -12.05 -2.44
CA LEU A 126 -1.03 -13.00 -2.96
C LEU A 126 -0.69 -14.44 -2.58
N GLU A 127 0.59 -14.83 -2.70
CA GLU A 127 1.08 -16.15 -2.28
C GLU A 127 0.87 -16.36 -0.77
N LEU A 128 1.10 -15.33 0.04
CA LEU A 128 0.82 -15.39 1.46
C LEU A 128 -0.69 -15.55 1.75
N ALA A 129 -1.54 -14.78 1.07
CA ALA A 129 -3.00 -14.86 1.23
C ALA A 129 -3.55 -16.24 0.85
N GLU A 130 -2.96 -16.89 -0.16
CA GLU A 130 -3.38 -18.22 -0.60
C GLU A 130 -3.19 -19.31 0.46
N ARG A 131 -2.24 -19.13 1.38
CA ARG A 131 -1.95 -20.10 2.44
C ARG A 131 -3.02 -20.18 3.51
N PHE A 132 -3.91 -19.20 3.59
CA PHE A 132 -4.97 -19.15 4.59
C PHE A 132 -6.30 -19.65 4.04
N THR A 133 -7.14 -20.20 4.92
CA THR A 133 -8.55 -20.46 4.62
C THR A 133 -9.39 -19.19 4.69
N ASN A 134 -10.65 -19.29 4.27
CA ASN A 134 -11.60 -18.19 4.39
C ASN A 134 -11.85 -17.81 5.86
N GLU A 135 -11.98 -18.81 6.73
CA GLU A 135 -12.20 -18.65 8.17
C GLU A 135 -11.00 -17.95 8.82
N GLU A 136 -9.77 -18.36 8.47
CA GLU A 136 -8.56 -17.74 8.97
C GLU A 136 -8.44 -16.24 8.60
N LEU A 137 -8.94 -15.87 7.42
CA LEU A 137 -8.91 -14.49 6.96
C LEU A 137 -10.07 -13.65 7.48
N PHE A 138 -11.28 -14.22 7.59
CA PHE A 138 -12.51 -13.44 7.75
C PHE A 138 -13.36 -13.80 8.98
N SER A 139 -12.93 -14.75 9.81
CA SER A 139 -13.52 -14.98 11.13
C SER A 139 -12.80 -14.18 12.22
N LYS A 140 -13.57 -13.78 13.24
CA LYS A 140 -13.01 -13.14 14.44
C LYS A 140 -12.29 -14.17 15.30
N ASP A 141 -11.38 -13.69 16.14
CA ASP A 141 -10.73 -14.45 17.22
C ASP A 141 -9.88 -15.67 16.79
N VAL A 142 -9.70 -15.92 15.49
CA VAL A 142 -8.76 -16.95 14.99
C VAL A 142 -7.33 -16.61 15.38
N TYR A 143 -6.93 -15.36 15.19
CA TYR A 143 -5.58 -14.87 15.47
C TYR A 143 -5.61 -13.77 16.52
N LYS A 144 -5.22 -14.09 17.77
CA LYS A 144 -5.24 -13.10 18.87
C LYS A 144 -4.44 -11.82 18.58
N TRP A 145 -3.40 -11.92 17.76
CA TRP A 145 -2.52 -10.81 17.39
C TRP A 145 -3.12 -9.82 16.38
N VAL A 146 -4.31 -10.09 15.79
CA VAL A 146 -4.98 -9.15 14.85
C VAL A 146 -5.77 -8.02 15.53
N GLY A 147 -5.78 -7.97 16.87
CA GLY A 147 -6.19 -6.79 17.65
C GLY A 147 -7.67 -6.41 17.53
N GLY A 148 -8.57 -7.41 17.51
CA GLY A 148 -10.03 -7.20 17.44
C GLY A 148 -10.59 -6.99 16.04
N SER A 149 -9.74 -7.00 15.00
CA SER A 149 -10.16 -7.08 13.61
C SER A 149 -10.15 -8.54 13.11
N VAL A 150 -10.22 -8.72 11.79
CA VAL A 150 -9.95 -10.00 11.09
C VAL A 150 -8.69 -9.87 10.25
N LEU A 151 -7.93 -10.96 10.06
CA LEU A 151 -6.64 -10.93 9.35
C LEU A 151 -6.79 -10.34 7.93
N GLY A 152 -7.82 -10.75 7.19
CA GLY A 152 -8.13 -10.29 5.85
C GLY A 152 -8.31 -8.77 5.75
N SER A 153 -8.69 -8.09 6.84
CA SER A 153 -8.81 -6.62 6.84
C SER A 153 -7.47 -5.91 6.61
N TYR A 154 -6.37 -6.50 7.08
CA TYR A 154 -5.01 -6.00 6.88
C TYR A 154 -4.56 -6.23 5.43
N PHE A 155 -4.81 -7.41 4.87
CA PHE A 155 -4.58 -7.68 3.44
C PHE A 155 -5.35 -6.69 2.55
N VAL A 156 -6.63 -6.44 2.83
CA VAL A 156 -7.43 -5.44 2.10
C VAL A 156 -6.81 -4.05 2.23
N SER A 157 -6.35 -3.69 3.42
CA SER A 157 -5.76 -2.38 3.70
C SER A 157 -4.42 -2.15 3.00
N THR A 158 -3.62 -3.20 2.80
CA THR A 158 -2.30 -3.12 2.14
C THR A 158 -2.35 -3.41 0.64
N THR A 159 -3.48 -3.91 0.11
CA THR A 159 -3.64 -4.20 -1.32
C THR A 159 -4.70 -3.30 -1.95
N SER A 160 -5.89 -3.82 -2.22
CA SER A 160 -6.92 -3.15 -3.02
C SER A 160 -7.25 -1.74 -2.55
N SER A 161 -7.38 -1.53 -1.23
CA SER A 161 -7.64 -0.20 -0.66
C SER A 161 -6.44 0.74 -0.80
N HIS A 162 -5.22 0.21 -0.70
CA HIS A 162 -3.99 1.00 -0.85
C HIS A 162 -3.74 1.38 -2.31
N TYR A 163 -4.05 0.49 -3.24
CA TYR A 163 -3.98 0.76 -4.67
C TYR A 163 -5.04 1.79 -5.09
N ASP A 164 -6.23 1.78 -4.49
CA ASP A 164 -7.22 2.85 -4.66
C ASP A 164 -6.70 4.21 -4.18
N TRP A 165 -5.97 4.25 -3.05
CA TRP A 165 -5.30 5.46 -2.58
C TRP A 165 -4.24 5.94 -3.59
N ALA A 166 -3.40 5.04 -4.10
CA ALA A 166 -2.35 5.37 -5.07
C ALA A 166 -2.97 5.90 -6.37
N MET A 167 -4.01 5.24 -6.89
CA MET A 167 -4.74 5.69 -8.08
C MET A 167 -5.38 7.06 -7.88
N LYS A 168 -5.99 7.34 -6.72
CA LYS A 168 -6.54 8.69 -6.42
C LYS A 168 -5.46 9.76 -6.47
N LYS A 169 -4.27 9.46 -5.94
CA LYS A 169 -3.15 10.39 -5.95
C LYS A 169 -2.62 10.63 -7.37
N LEU A 170 -2.42 9.58 -8.15
CA LEU A 170 -1.98 9.69 -9.55
C LEU A 170 -2.99 10.44 -10.42
N LYS A 171 -4.29 10.15 -10.31
CA LYS A 171 -5.33 10.87 -11.06
C LYS A 171 -5.40 12.35 -10.70
N ALA A 172 -5.14 12.71 -9.44
CA ALA A 172 -5.04 14.10 -9.03
C ALA A 172 -3.83 14.79 -9.68
N HIS A 173 -2.69 14.10 -9.77
CA HIS A 173 -1.50 14.58 -10.47
C HIS A 173 -1.75 14.81 -11.96
N GLN A 174 -2.35 13.85 -12.67
CA GLN A 174 -2.72 14.00 -14.08
C GLN A 174 -3.61 15.23 -14.32
N LYS A 175 -4.56 15.50 -13.41
CA LYS A 175 -5.40 16.71 -13.48
C LYS A 175 -4.59 17.99 -13.29
N ASN A 176 -3.56 17.99 -12.45
CA ASN A 176 -2.67 19.14 -12.26
C ASN A 176 -1.80 19.38 -13.50
N CYS A 177 -1.27 18.33 -14.13
CA CYS A 177 -0.50 18.45 -15.37
C CYS A 177 -1.35 19.02 -16.52
N LYS A 178 -2.59 18.57 -16.69
CA LYS A 178 -3.51 19.05 -17.74
C LYS A 178 -3.98 20.50 -17.57
N LYS A 179 -3.77 21.10 -16.41
CA LYS A 179 -4.16 22.49 -16.12
C LYS A 179 -3.02 23.48 -16.32
N LYS A 180 -1.81 23.00 -16.54
CA LYS A 180 -0.68 23.82 -16.97
C LYS A 180 -0.85 24.17 -18.43
#